data_AF-A0A0M3D8Z6-F1
#
_entry.id   AF-A0A0M3D8Z6-F1
#
_cell.length_a   1.000
_cell.length_b   1.000
_cell.length_c   1.000
_cell.angle_alpha   90.00
_cell.angle_beta   90.00
_cell.angle_gamma   90.00
#
_symmetry.space_group_name_H-M   'P 1'
#
loop_
_entity.id
_entity.type
_entity.pdbx_description
1 polymer ?
#
loop_
_entity_poly.entity_id
_entity_poly.type
_entity_poly.pdbx_seq_one_letter_code
_entity_poly.pdbx_strand_id
1 'polypeptide(L)' 'MVRAADHLWRVQDRREHILGHLRIVADPLGLRYRAERLHLATGVFRVVGEFWRVDDAVAALRAS' A
#
# COMPACT_ATOMS: atom_id res chain seq x y z
N MET A 1 4.76 -7.82 5.19
CA MET A 1 5.10 -6.82 4.16
C MET A 1 6.59 -6.91 3.92
N VAL A 2 7.05 -6.58 2.71
CA VAL A 2 8.48 -6.62 2.35
C VAL A 2 8.89 -5.24 1.86
N ARG A 3 10.02 -4.72 2.36
CA ARG A 3 10.56 -3.42 1.92
C ARG A 3 11.02 -3.54 0.46
N ALA A 4 10.65 -2.58 -0.36
CA ALA A 4 11.00 -2.53 -1.79
C ALA A 4 11.87 -1.31 -2.13
N ALA A 5 11.76 -0.22 -1.38
CA ALA A 5 12.64 0.95 -1.41
C ALA A 5 12.50 1.75 -0.10
N ASP A 6 13.17 2.91 0.02
CA ASP A 6 13.25 3.65 1.28
C ASP A 6 11.90 4.01 1.91
N HIS A 7 10.90 4.28 1.06
CA HIS A 7 9.54 4.64 1.42
C HIS A 7 8.48 3.80 0.69
N LEU A 8 8.83 2.58 0.30
CA LEU A 8 7.98 1.70 -0.48
C LEU A 8 8.02 0.27 0.05
N TRP A 9 6.86 -0.31 0.29
CA TRP A 9 6.71 -1.70 0.69
C TRP A 9 5.73 -2.41 -0.21
N ARG A 10 5.99 -3.70 -0.45
CA ARG A 10 5.03 -4.65 -1.03
C ARG A 10 4.20 -5.23 0.11
N VAL A 11 2.89 -5.06 0.02
CA VAL A 11 1.94 -5.72 0.91
C VAL A 11 1.55 -7.05 0.27
N GLN A 12 1.67 -8.13 1.04
CA GLN A 12 1.41 -9.48 0.59
C GLN A 12 0.29 -10.13 1.41
N ASP A 13 -0.41 -11.09 0.79
CA ASP A 13 -1.30 -12.01 1.50
C ASP A 13 -0.51 -13.09 2.27
N ARG A 14 -1.22 -14.06 2.86
CA ARG A 14 -0.60 -15.19 3.58
C ARG A 14 0.11 -16.20 2.67
N ARG A 15 -0.15 -16.15 1.36
CA ARG A 15 0.45 -16.98 0.32
C ARG A 15 1.55 -16.23 -0.43
N GLU A 16 1.99 -15.09 0.11
CA GLU A 16 3.04 -14.22 -0.44
C GLU A 16 2.69 -13.51 -1.77
N HIS A 17 1.42 -13.55 -2.20
CA HIS A 17 0.99 -12.79 -3.38
C HIS A 17 0.98 -11.30 -3.07
N ILE A 18 1.49 -10.50 -4.00
CA ILE A 18 1.49 -9.04 -3.88
C ILE A 18 0.06 -8.52 -4.07
N LEU A 19 -0.50 -7.92 -3.02
CA LEU A 19 -1.80 -7.24 -3.04
C LEU A 19 -1.68 -5.80 -3.55
N GLY A 20 -0.53 -5.18 -3.31
CA GLY A 20 -0.30 -3.78 -3.62
C GLY A 20 0.97 -3.21 -3.01
N HIS A 21 1.11 -1.89 -3.13
CA HIS A 21 2.14 -1.10 -2.52
C HIS A 21 1.61 -0.24 -1.37
N LEU A 22 2.46 -0.08 -0.37
CA LEU A 22 2.33 0.92 0.67
C LEU A 22 3.47 1.93 0.48
N ARG A 23 3.14 3.22 0.44
CA ARG A 23 4.12 4.30 0.28
C ARG A 23 3.97 5.34 1.38
N ILE A 24 5.09 5.86 1.89
CA ILE A 24 5.07 7.06 2.74
C ILE A 24 5.03 8.30 1.83
N VAL A 25 4.09 9.19 2.10
CA VAL A 25 3.89 10.45 1.38
C VAL A 25 3.96 11.59 2.38
N ALA A 26 4.75 12.61 2.08
CA ALA A 26 4.79 13.83 2.89
C ALA A 26 3.49 14.62 2.71
N ASP A 27 2.98 15.15 3.81
CA ASP A 27 1.79 15.98 3.90
C ASP A 27 2.08 17.18 4.81
N PRO A 28 1.43 18.35 4.62
CA PRO A 28 1.64 19.51 5.49
C PRO A 28 1.45 19.25 6.98
N LEU A 29 0.62 18.26 7.37
CA LEU A 29 0.38 17.89 8.76
C LEU A 29 1.20 16.68 9.23
N GLY A 30 2.11 16.15 8.39
CA GLY A 30 3.02 15.06 8.75
C GLY A 30 3.20 14.04 7.64
N LEU A 31 3.15 12.76 8.00
CA LEU A 31 3.30 11.66 7.04
C LEU A 31 1.96 10.96 6.83
N ARG A 32 1.65 10.66 5.57
CA ARG A 32 0.53 9.81 5.17
C ARG A 32 1.04 8.51 4.57
N TYR A 33 0.23 7.49 4.67
CA TYR A 33 0.46 6.17 4.10
C TYR A 33 -0.48 5.98 2.92
N ARG A 34 0.05 6.01 1.69
CA ARG A 34 -0.70 5.75 0.47
C ARG A 34 -0.76 4.25 0.19
N ALA A 35 -1.97 3.74 0.02
CA ALA A 35 -2.23 2.37 -0.41
C ALA A 35 -2.51 2.35 -1.92
N GLU A 36 -1.74 1.56 -2.66
CA GLU A 36 -1.91 1.37 -4.10
C GLU A 36 -2.14 -0.12 -4.39
N ARG A 37 -3.32 -0.50 -4.86
CA ARG A 37 -3.68 -1.90 -5.14
C ARG A 37 -3.23 -2.33 -6.52
N LEU A 38 -2.65 -3.53 -6.60
CA LEU A 38 -2.30 -4.13 -7.88
C LEU A 38 -3.57 -4.60 -8.59
N HIS A 39 -3.83 -4.05 -9.77
CA HIS A 39 -4.89 -4.53 -10.66
C HIS A 39 -4.30 -5.61 -11.58
N LEU A 40 -4.48 -6.88 -11.21
CA LEU A 40 -3.83 -8.03 -11.85
C LEU A 40 -4.08 -8.09 -13.37
N ALA A 41 -5.29 -7.77 -13.82
CA ALA A 41 -5.65 -7.84 -15.24
C ALA A 41 -4.86 -6.87 -16.13
N THR A 42 -4.35 -5.76 -15.58
CA THR A 42 -3.61 -4.76 -16.37
C THR A 42 -2.20 -4.49 -15.84
N GLY A 43 -1.80 -5.10 -14.72
CA GLY A 43 -0.50 -4.89 -14.08
C GLY A 43 -0.29 -3.47 -13.50
N VAL A 44 -1.33 -2.63 -13.47
CA VAL A 44 -1.23 -1.25 -12.97
C VAL A 44 -1.58 -1.16 -11.50
N PHE A 45 -1.05 -0.15 -10.82
CA PHE A 45 -1.42 0.16 -9.45
C PHE A 45 -2.48 1.25 -9.42
N ARG A 46 -3.54 1.04 -8.63
CA ARG A 46 -4.62 2.01 -8.41
C ARG A 46 -4.59 2.49 -6.98
N VAL A 47 -4.65 3.81 -6.78
CA VAL A 47 -4.74 4.38 -5.43
C VAL A 47 -6.07 3.95 -4.82
N VAL A 48 -6.01 3.30 -3.66
CA VAL A 48 -7.17 2.92 -2.85
C VAL A 48 -7.48 4.02 -1.84
N GLY A 49 -6.44 4.68 -1.34
CA GLY A 49 -6.57 5.81 -0.43
C GLY A 49 -5.24 6.19 0.19
N GLU A 50 -5.30 7.22 1.03
CA GLU A 50 -4.21 7.65 1.88
C GLU A 50 -4.69 7.73 3.31
N PHE A 51 -3.86 7.33 4.25
CA PHE A 51 -4.25 7.12 5.63
C PHE A 51 -3.22 7.74 6.58
N TRP A 52 -3.67 8.20 7.74
CA TRP A 52 -2.78 8.67 8.81
C TRP A 52 -2.12 7.52 9.57
N ARG A 53 -2.74 6.34 9.59
CA ARG A 53 -2.22 5.14 10.23
C ARG A 53 -1.81 4.12 9.17
N VAL A 54 -0.66 3.49 9.38
CA VAL A 54 -0.17 2.41 8.51
C VAL A 54 -1.10 1.20 8.51
N ASP A 55 -1.73 0.89 9.65
CA ASP A 55 -2.62 -0.26 9.79
C ASP A 55 -3.86 -0.13 8.89
N ASP A 56 -4.42 1.08 8.77
CA ASP A 56 -5.60 1.35 7.93
C ASP A 56 -5.27 1.17 6.45
N ALA A 57 -4.11 1.67 6.01
CA ALA A 57 -3.63 1.50 4.65
C ALA A 57 -3.40 0.01 4.30
N VAL A 58 -2.84 -0.76 5.24
CA VAL A 58 -2.62 -2.20 5.07
C VAL A 58 -3.96 -2.96 5.08
N ALA A 59 -4.89 -2.59 5.95
CA ALA A 59 -6.23 -3.17 6.00
C ALA A 59 -6.98 -2.94 4.67
N ALA A 60 -6.90 -1.74 4.11
CA ALA A 60 -7.52 -1.41 2.81
C ALA A 60 -6.98 -2.29 1.65
N LEU A 61 -5.71 -2.72 1.72
CA LEU A 61 -5.13 -3.65 0.74
C LEU A 61 -5.52 -5.12 0.99
N ARG A 62 -5.92 -5.47 2.21
CA ARG A 62 -6.31 -6.83 2.61
C ARG A 62 -7.82 -7.10 2.57
N ALA A 63 -8.65 -6.07 2.55
CA ALA A 63 -10.12 -6.17 2.63
C ALA A 63 -10.80 -6.62 1.31
N SER A 64 -10.13 -7.44 0.52
CA SER A 64 -10.59 -7.90 -0.81
C SER A 64 -10.74 -9.40 -0.88
#